data_AF-A0A950DU58-F1
#
_entry.id   AF-A0A950DU58-F1
#
_cell.length_a   1.000
_cell.length_b   1.000
_cell.length_c   1.000
_cell.angle_alpha   90.00
_cell.angle_beta   90.00
_cell.angle_gamma   90.00
#
_symmetry.space_group_name_H-M   'P 1'
#
loop_
_entity.id
_entity.type
_entity.pdbx_description
1 polymer ?
#
loop_
_entity_poly.entity_id
_entity_poly.type
_entity_poly.pdbx_seq_one_letter_code
_entity_poly.pdbx_strand_id
1 'polypeptide(L)'
;VEAGSDHHVLVLDSGNCHLYEMFNAAANNGGGWSCDSGAIFDLGSDALRPDGWTSADAAGLPILPGLVRYDEVQSGVITHALRFTVSQTQDGFIHPATHQAGVANTALPPMGLRLRLKASFDLTPYHGESLVILTALKKYGMIVADNGSSWFISGATDSRWDDTDLDQLKGVPGSAFEVVQTGTIQH
;
A
#
# COMPACT_ATOMS: atom_id res chain seq x y z
N VAL A 1 9.33 -9.51 10.07
CA VAL A 1 9.76 -9.75 8.68
C VAL A 1 8.57 -10.36 7.97
N GLU A 2 8.12 -9.76 6.88
CA GLU A 2 7.13 -10.38 6.01
C GLU A 2 7.68 -11.72 5.49
N ALA A 3 6.84 -12.76 5.48
CA ALA A 3 7.18 -14.04 4.86
C ALA A 3 6.97 -13.93 3.34
N GLY A 4 7.92 -14.41 2.53
CA GLY A 4 7.84 -14.28 1.07
C GLY A 4 9.19 -13.90 0.48
N SER A 5 9.18 -13.29 -0.72
CA SER A 5 10.38 -12.93 -1.47
C SER A 5 11.01 -11.60 -1.03
N ASP A 6 10.19 -10.64 -0.58
CA ASP A 6 10.66 -9.25 -0.39
C ASP A 6 11.20 -8.97 1.00
N HIS A 7 10.90 -9.84 1.98
CA HIS A 7 11.43 -9.80 3.34
C HIS A 7 11.35 -8.41 4.00
N HIS A 8 10.22 -7.73 3.86
CA HIS A 8 10.04 -6.40 4.45
C HIS A 8 10.14 -6.45 5.98
N VAL A 9 10.81 -5.44 6.54
CA VAL A 9 10.86 -5.21 7.99
C VAL A 9 10.37 -3.80 8.27
N LEU A 10 9.24 -3.70 8.98
CA LEU A 10 8.63 -2.44 9.38
C LEU A 10 8.76 -2.31 10.90
N VAL A 11 9.38 -1.24 11.38
CA VAL A 11 9.59 -0.96 12.80
C VAL A 11 8.97 0.38 13.14
N LEU A 12 7.93 0.36 13.96
CA LEU A 12 7.30 1.55 14.50
C LEU A 12 7.92 1.90 15.85
N ASP A 13 8.65 3.01 15.91
CA ASP A 13 9.08 3.64 17.15
C ASP A 13 8.02 4.66 17.59
N SER A 14 7.09 4.19 18.41
CA SER A 14 5.99 5.02 18.92
C SER A 14 6.46 6.09 19.93
N GLY A 15 7.64 5.95 20.53
CA GLY A 15 8.18 6.92 21.48
C GLY A 15 8.71 8.18 20.79
N ASN A 16 9.34 8.01 19.63
CA ASN A 16 9.90 9.10 18.84
C ASN A 16 9.10 9.43 17.58
N CYS A 17 7.94 8.79 17.36
CA CYS A 17 7.11 8.95 16.17
C CYS A 17 7.85 8.67 14.85
N HIS A 18 8.71 7.64 14.82
CA HIS A 18 9.44 7.26 13.62
C HIS A 18 9.01 5.89 13.11
N LEU A 19 9.03 5.75 11.79
CA LEU A 19 8.83 4.48 11.10
C LEU A 19 10.09 4.16 10.29
N TYR A 20 10.64 2.97 10.52
CA TYR A 20 11.79 2.44 9.80
C TYR A 20 11.33 1.27 8.96
N GLU A 21 11.62 1.30 7.67
CA GLU A 21 11.22 0.25 6.73
C GLU A 21 12.41 -0.22 5.93
N MET A 22 12.54 -1.53 5.75
CA MET A 22 13.62 -2.15 4.97
C MET A 22 13.04 -3.14 3.97
N PHE A 23 13.62 -3.19 2.78
CA PHE A 23 13.34 -4.16 1.72
C PHE A 23 14.51 -5.13 1.57
N ASN A 24 14.18 -6.39 1.25
CA ASN A 24 15.09 -7.53 1.16
C ASN A 24 15.96 -7.66 2.42
N ALA A 25 15.32 -7.57 3.59
CA ALA A 25 16.04 -7.52 4.86
C ALA A 25 16.41 -8.91 5.36
N ALA A 26 17.69 -9.11 5.69
CA ALA A 26 18.21 -10.32 6.31
C ALA A 26 18.88 -10.02 7.64
N ALA A 27 18.57 -10.82 8.66
CA ALA A 27 19.21 -10.71 9.96
C ALA A 27 20.63 -11.29 9.89
N ASN A 28 21.61 -10.56 10.42
CA ASN A 28 23.00 -11.00 10.42
C ASN A 28 23.29 -11.91 11.63
N ASN A 29 24.11 -12.95 11.43
CA ASN A 29 24.62 -13.81 12.51
C ASN A 29 25.60 -13.02 13.39
N GLY A 30 25.08 -12.29 14.38
CA GLY A 30 25.87 -11.40 15.24
C GLY A 30 25.14 -10.11 15.63
N GLY A 31 23.92 -9.90 15.14
CA GLY A 31 23.12 -8.71 15.39
C GLY A 31 23.12 -7.74 14.20
N GLY A 32 22.06 -6.96 14.09
CA GLY A 32 21.83 -6.05 12.95
C GLY A 32 21.21 -6.74 11.73
N TRP A 33 20.99 -5.93 10.70
CA TRP A 33 20.30 -6.32 9.46
C TRP A 33 21.09 -5.84 8.24
N SER A 34 21.07 -6.61 7.17
CA SER A 34 21.40 -6.16 5.81
C SER A 34 20.10 -5.98 5.02
N CYS A 35 20.04 -5.00 4.13
CA CYS A 35 18.88 -4.74 3.27
C CYS A 35 19.35 -4.10 1.96
N ASP A 36 18.56 -4.26 0.89
CA ASP A 36 18.85 -3.61 -0.39
C ASP A 36 18.44 -2.14 -0.38
N SER A 37 17.36 -1.83 0.33
CA SER A 37 16.94 -0.44 0.59
C SER A 37 16.35 -0.30 1.99
N GLY A 38 16.42 0.93 2.52
CA GLY A 38 15.81 1.30 3.78
C GLY A 38 15.37 2.75 3.79
N ALA A 39 14.29 3.04 4.49
CA ALA A 39 13.72 4.38 4.63
C ALA A 39 13.30 4.66 6.08
N ILE A 40 13.43 5.92 6.47
CA ILE A 40 12.96 6.45 7.74
C ILE A 40 11.90 7.50 7.42
N PHE A 41 10.76 7.41 8.09
CA PHE A 41 9.67 8.36 8.00
C PHE A 41 9.39 8.96 9.38
N ASP A 42 9.28 10.28 9.43
CA ASP A 42 8.77 11.00 10.60
C ASP A 42 7.23 11.01 10.52
N LEU A 43 6.58 10.28 11.43
CA LEU A 43 5.13 10.16 11.48
C LEU A 43 4.44 11.39 12.09
N GLY A 44 5.20 12.38 12.57
CA GLY A 44 4.70 13.68 12.98
C GLY A 44 4.58 14.69 11.83
N SER A 45 4.95 14.31 10.61
CA SER A 45 5.05 15.20 9.46
C SER A 45 4.44 14.58 8.20
N ASP A 46 3.85 15.43 7.36
CA ASP A 46 3.41 15.08 5.99
C ASP A 46 4.50 15.37 4.93
N ALA A 47 5.73 15.67 5.36
CA ALA A 47 6.83 15.92 4.46
C ALA A 47 7.12 14.70 3.59
N LEU A 48 7.08 14.89 2.28
CA LEU A 48 7.43 13.85 1.31
C LEU A 48 8.94 13.59 1.32
N ARG A 49 9.32 12.39 0.88
CA ARG A 49 10.72 12.12 0.52
C ARG A 49 11.11 13.00 -0.68
N PRO A 50 12.40 13.28 -0.91
CA PRO A 50 12.82 14.00 -2.10
C PRO A 50 12.40 13.27 -3.38
N ASP A 51 12.06 14.01 -4.42
CA ASP A 51 11.73 13.44 -5.72
C ASP A 51 12.89 12.59 -6.26
N GLY A 52 12.55 11.45 -6.87
CA GLY A 52 13.48 10.42 -7.30
C GLY A 52 13.92 9.45 -6.19
N TRP A 53 13.52 9.63 -4.93
CA TRP A 53 13.88 8.71 -3.85
C TRP A 53 12.85 7.59 -3.69
N THR A 54 13.31 6.35 -3.85
CA THR A 54 12.55 5.15 -3.46
C THR A 54 12.53 4.95 -1.92
N SER A 55 11.86 3.89 -1.48
CA SER A 55 11.82 3.43 -0.10
C SER A 55 11.90 1.89 -0.04
N ALA A 56 11.32 1.28 1.00
CA ALA A 56 11.02 -0.15 0.98
C ALA A 56 9.85 -0.47 0.01
N ASP A 57 9.02 0.52 -0.30
CA ASP A 57 7.99 0.52 -1.34
C ASP A 57 8.52 1.22 -2.61
N ALA A 58 8.26 0.65 -3.79
CA ALA A 58 8.81 1.17 -5.05
C ALA A 58 8.36 2.60 -5.40
N ALA A 59 7.17 3.04 -4.95
CA ALA A 59 6.69 4.41 -5.17
C ALA A 59 7.36 5.45 -4.25
N GLY A 60 8.20 5.01 -3.30
CA GLY A 60 8.78 5.87 -2.27
C GLY A 60 7.83 6.15 -1.09
N LEU A 61 6.71 5.43 -0.99
CA LEU A 61 5.71 5.60 0.06
C LEU A 61 6.08 4.79 1.31
N PRO A 62 5.64 5.19 2.52
CA PRO A 62 5.70 4.30 3.66
C PRO A 62 4.71 3.13 3.49
N ILE A 63 5.14 1.90 3.75
CA ILE A 63 4.33 0.68 3.65
C ILE A 63 3.29 0.64 4.76
N LEU A 64 3.71 0.80 6.03
CA LEU A 64 2.87 0.59 7.20
C LEU A 64 1.55 1.40 7.17
N PRO A 65 1.54 2.70 6.82
CA PRO A 65 0.31 3.50 6.75
C PRO A 65 -0.66 3.08 5.63
N GLY A 66 -0.19 2.29 4.66
CA GLY A 66 -1.02 1.77 3.56
C GLY A 66 -1.57 0.36 3.82
N LEU A 67 -1.17 -0.33 4.88
CA LEU A 67 -1.60 -1.70 5.16
C LEU A 67 -3.00 -1.76 5.75
N VAL A 68 -3.77 -2.76 5.34
CA VAL A 68 -4.98 -3.17 6.09
C VAL A 68 -4.53 -3.79 7.42
N ARG A 69 -5.00 -3.30 8.57
CA ARG A 69 -4.64 -3.85 9.89
C ARG A 69 -5.82 -4.52 10.57
N TYR A 70 -5.56 -5.66 11.20
CA TYR A 70 -6.58 -6.50 11.83
C TYR A 70 -7.38 -5.72 12.88
N ASP A 71 -6.70 -5.00 13.77
CA ASP A 71 -7.37 -4.28 14.85
C ASP A 71 -8.29 -3.15 14.31
N GLU A 72 -7.99 -2.56 13.15
CA GLU A 72 -8.87 -1.59 12.49
C GLU A 72 -10.10 -2.27 11.91
N VAL A 73 -9.91 -3.40 11.22
CA VAL A 73 -11.02 -4.20 10.69
C VAL A 73 -11.94 -4.67 11.80
N GLN A 74 -11.40 -5.17 12.92
CA GLN A 74 -12.18 -5.57 14.09
C GLN A 74 -12.89 -4.41 14.77
N SER A 75 -12.34 -3.20 14.71
CA SER A 75 -13.03 -1.99 15.16
C SER A 75 -14.18 -1.57 14.25
N GLY A 76 -14.30 -2.20 13.07
CA GLY A 76 -15.32 -1.92 12.06
C GLY A 76 -15.00 -0.73 11.16
N VAL A 77 -13.81 -0.13 11.28
CA VAL A 77 -13.44 1.06 10.50
C VAL A 77 -11.94 1.13 10.23
N ILE A 78 -11.60 1.36 8.96
CA ILE A 78 -10.27 1.78 8.52
C ILE A 78 -10.38 3.25 8.09
N THR A 79 -9.46 4.10 8.53
CA THR A 79 -9.55 5.56 8.34
C THR A 79 -8.53 6.16 7.39
N HIS A 80 -7.87 5.33 6.59
CA HIS A 80 -6.82 5.75 5.67
C HIS A 80 -6.98 5.11 4.29
N ALA A 81 -6.22 5.60 3.31
CA ALA A 81 -6.12 4.96 2.00
C ALA A 81 -5.25 3.71 2.10
N LEU A 82 -5.56 2.70 1.30
CA LEU A 82 -4.79 1.45 1.25
C LEU A 82 -3.71 1.49 0.18
N ARG A 83 -2.67 0.68 0.30
CA ARG A 83 -1.72 0.44 -0.80
C ARG A 83 -2.12 -0.82 -1.57
N PHE A 84 -1.84 -0.81 -2.86
CA PHE A 84 -1.99 -2.00 -3.70
C PHE A 84 -0.96 -2.02 -4.83
N THR A 85 -0.83 -3.18 -5.47
CA THR A 85 0.12 -3.37 -6.58
C THR A 85 -0.58 -3.62 -7.91
N VAL A 86 0.14 -3.30 -8.98
CA VAL A 86 -0.24 -3.52 -10.38
C VAL A 86 0.89 -4.27 -11.08
N SER A 87 0.62 -5.00 -12.16
CA SER A 87 1.69 -5.74 -12.85
C SER A 87 2.80 -4.88 -13.42
N GLN A 88 2.48 -3.66 -13.84
CA GLN A 88 3.45 -2.75 -14.45
C GLN A 88 2.95 -1.31 -14.36
N THR A 89 3.89 -0.38 -14.21
CA THR A 89 3.64 1.06 -14.15
C THR A 89 4.36 1.79 -15.29
N GLN A 90 3.95 3.03 -15.55
CA GLN A 90 4.69 3.95 -16.43
C GLN A 90 5.89 4.57 -15.70
N ASP A 91 6.82 5.15 -16.45
CA ASP A 91 8.00 5.88 -15.97
C ASP A 91 7.67 7.26 -15.38
N GLY A 92 6.69 7.31 -14.49
CA GLY A 92 6.29 8.52 -13.80
C GLY A 92 5.46 8.26 -12.55
N PHE A 93 5.32 9.28 -11.73
CA PHE A 93 4.66 9.20 -10.43
C PHE A 93 3.74 10.40 -10.16
N ILE A 94 2.78 10.25 -9.27
CA ILE A 94 1.92 11.33 -8.77
C ILE A 94 2.11 11.40 -7.26
N HIS A 95 2.34 12.60 -6.72
CA HIS A 95 2.40 12.78 -5.26
C HIS A 95 1.15 12.22 -4.55
N PRO A 96 1.33 11.57 -3.38
CA PRO A 96 2.53 11.60 -2.53
C PRO A 96 3.64 10.61 -2.91
N ALA A 97 3.51 9.82 -3.99
CA ALA A 97 4.66 9.06 -4.48
C ALA A 97 5.78 10.03 -4.90
N THR A 98 7.02 9.57 -4.74
CA THR A 98 8.23 10.36 -5.01
C THR A 98 9.15 9.63 -5.98
N HIS A 99 8.79 8.42 -6.40
CA HIS A 99 9.61 7.57 -7.26
C HIS A 99 8.74 6.75 -8.21
N GLN A 100 9.34 6.35 -9.32
CA GLN A 100 8.74 5.48 -10.35
C GLN A 100 9.58 4.22 -10.50
N ALA A 101 8.95 3.11 -10.85
CA ALA A 101 9.64 1.85 -11.15
C ALA A 101 9.13 1.23 -12.46
N GLY A 102 8.71 2.07 -13.39
CA GLY A 102 7.96 1.69 -14.57
C GLY A 102 8.79 1.69 -15.86
N VAL A 103 8.07 1.66 -16.98
CA VAL A 103 8.64 1.77 -18.32
C VAL A 103 8.02 2.95 -19.07
N ALA A 104 8.67 3.43 -20.13
CA ALA A 104 8.16 4.49 -21.00
C ALA A 104 6.92 4.06 -21.82
N ASN A 105 5.78 3.95 -21.15
CA ASN A 105 4.49 3.59 -21.73
C ASN A 105 3.35 4.28 -20.98
N THR A 106 2.82 5.36 -21.57
CA THR A 106 1.78 6.19 -20.95
C THR A 106 0.39 5.54 -20.86
N ALA A 107 0.23 4.31 -21.36
CA ALA A 107 -0.99 3.52 -21.18
C ALA A 107 -1.03 2.79 -19.82
N LEU A 108 0.11 2.74 -19.10
CA LEU A 108 0.22 2.13 -17.78
C LEU A 108 -0.05 3.16 -16.67
N PRO A 109 -0.56 2.72 -15.50
CA PRO A 109 -0.75 3.63 -14.38
C PRO A 109 0.60 4.16 -13.85
N PRO A 110 0.69 5.43 -13.41
CA PRO A 110 1.84 5.91 -12.64
C PRO A 110 1.84 5.35 -11.22
N MET A 111 3.03 5.30 -10.61
CA MET A 111 3.12 5.19 -9.15
C MET A 111 2.36 6.36 -8.49
N GLY A 112 1.72 6.10 -7.36
CA GLY A 112 0.90 7.09 -6.65
C GLY A 112 -0.49 7.33 -7.25
N LEU A 113 -0.86 6.68 -8.37
CA LEU A 113 -2.22 6.78 -8.90
C LEU A 113 -3.24 6.32 -7.85
N ARG A 114 -4.25 7.16 -7.58
CA ARG A 114 -5.31 6.85 -6.63
C ARG A 114 -6.54 6.28 -7.35
N LEU A 115 -6.97 5.10 -6.91
CA LEU A 115 -8.23 4.48 -7.31
C LEU A 115 -9.18 4.51 -6.12
N ARG A 116 -10.49 4.60 -6.40
CA ARG A 116 -11.52 4.54 -5.37
C ARG A 116 -12.66 3.65 -5.83
N LEU A 117 -13.22 2.86 -4.91
CA LEU A 117 -14.40 2.07 -5.21
C LEU A 117 -15.58 3.01 -5.45
N LYS A 118 -16.30 2.83 -6.56
CA LYS A 118 -17.41 3.72 -6.93
C LYS A 118 -18.45 3.77 -5.82
N ALA A 119 -18.99 4.96 -5.56
CA ALA A 119 -20.06 5.16 -4.60
C ALA A 119 -21.28 4.27 -4.89
N SER A 120 -21.57 4.02 -6.18
CA SER A 120 -22.67 3.21 -6.68
C SER A 120 -22.47 1.69 -6.62
N PHE A 121 -21.25 1.20 -6.31
CA PHE A 121 -21.01 -0.24 -6.23
C PHE A 121 -21.80 -0.86 -5.05
N ASP A 122 -22.54 -1.94 -5.28
CA ASP A 122 -23.38 -2.53 -4.23
C ASP A 122 -22.52 -3.32 -3.22
N LEU A 123 -22.64 -2.96 -1.94
CA LEU A 123 -21.95 -3.65 -0.84
C LEU A 123 -22.85 -4.64 -0.11
N THR A 124 -24.14 -4.71 -0.44
CA THR A 124 -25.12 -5.61 0.21
C THR A 124 -24.69 -7.09 0.23
N PRO A 125 -24.02 -7.63 -0.80
CA PRO A 125 -23.57 -9.03 -0.78
C PRO A 125 -22.40 -9.32 0.17
N TYR A 126 -21.70 -8.28 0.63
CA TYR A 126 -20.45 -8.40 1.37
C TYR A 126 -20.70 -8.31 2.87
N HIS A 127 -19.88 -9.02 3.64
CA HIS A 127 -19.96 -9.05 5.10
C HIS A 127 -18.57 -9.12 5.72
N GLY A 128 -18.51 -9.17 7.05
CA GLY A 128 -17.29 -9.40 7.81
C GLY A 128 -16.17 -8.41 7.53
N GLU A 129 -14.95 -8.95 7.43
CA GLU A 129 -13.70 -8.21 7.23
C GLU A 129 -13.69 -7.53 5.85
N SER A 130 -14.17 -8.24 4.83
CA SER A 130 -14.31 -7.74 3.46
C SER A 130 -15.19 -6.50 3.37
N LEU A 131 -16.33 -6.46 4.07
CA LEU A 131 -17.21 -5.29 4.06
C LEU A 131 -16.52 -4.04 4.64
N VAL A 132 -15.74 -4.18 5.71
CA VAL A 132 -15.00 -3.07 6.32
C VAL A 132 -13.95 -2.53 5.35
N ILE A 133 -13.20 -3.43 4.69
CA ILE A 133 -12.20 -3.06 3.68
C ILE A 133 -12.86 -2.37 2.48
N LEU A 134 -13.97 -2.89 1.96
CA LEU A 134 -14.69 -2.27 0.85
C LEU A 134 -15.29 -0.91 1.20
N THR A 135 -15.74 -0.74 2.43
CA THR A 135 -16.18 0.56 2.96
C THR A 135 -15.02 1.56 2.98
N ALA A 136 -13.83 1.13 3.38
CA ALA A 136 -12.62 1.94 3.33
C ALA A 136 -12.22 2.30 1.89
N LEU A 137 -12.27 1.35 0.96
CA LEU A 137 -12.00 1.58 -0.46
C LEU A 137 -13.00 2.54 -1.11
N LYS A 138 -14.26 2.59 -0.66
CA LYS A 138 -15.21 3.62 -1.10
C LYS A 138 -14.87 5.01 -0.58
N LYS A 139 -14.45 5.11 0.68
CA LYS A 139 -14.27 6.40 1.36
C LYS A 139 -12.90 7.01 1.09
N TYR A 140 -11.85 6.21 1.22
CA TYR A 140 -10.46 6.63 1.13
C TYR A 140 -9.76 6.10 -0.13
N GLY A 141 -10.25 5.02 -0.74
CA GLY A 141 -9.61 4.44 -1.91
C GLY A 141 -8.26 3.81 -1.61
N MET A 142 -7.47 3.61 -2.66
CA MET A 142 -6.17 2.94 -2.62
C MET A 142 -5.19 3.56 -3.61
N ILE A 143 -3.90 3.36 -3.37
CA ILE A 143 -2.79 4.01 -4.08
C ILE A 143 -1.90 2.93 -4.71
N VAL A 144 -1.57 3.12 -5.99
CA VAL A 144 -0.58 2.28 -6.69
C VAL A 144 0.79 2.52 -6.04
N ALA A 145 1.31 1.52 -5.35
CA ALA A 145 2.51 1.65 -4.55
C ALA A 145 3.69 0.82 -5.11
N ASP A 146 3.38 -0.29 -5.77
CA ASP A 146 4.41 -1.18 -6.29
C ASP A 146 4.00 -1.93 -7.56
N ASN A 147 5.00 -2.51 -8.23
CA ASN A 147 4.82 -3.49 -9.27
C ASN A 147 4.73 -4.89 -8.64
N GLY A 148 3.65 -5.61 -8.91
CA GLY A 148 3.39 -6.93 -8.33
C GLY A 148 2.16 -7.58 -8.93
N SER A 149 1.49 -8.44 -8.18
CA SER A 149 0.23 -9.02 -8.65
C SER A 149 -0.86 -7.96 -8.73
N SER A 150 -1.47 -7.81 -9.91
CA SER A 150 -2.52 -6.80 -10.11
C SER A 150 -3.66 -6.94 -9.11
N TRP A 151 -4.10 -5.80 -8.56
CA TRP A 151 -5.19 -5.70 -7.59
C TRP A 151 -4.88 -6.31 -6.21
N PHE A 152 -3.61 -6.54 -5.90
CA PHE A 152 -3.21 -7.09 -4.61
C PHE A 152 -3.14 -5.98 -3.54
N ILE A 153 -4.08 -5.99 -2.60
CA ILE A 153 -4.11 -5.11 -1.42
C ILE A 153 -3.31 -5.77 -0.31
N SER A 154 -2.38 -5.03 0.31
CA SER A 154 -1.52 -5.57 1.36
C SER A 154 -2.17 -5.42 2.74
N GLY A 155 -2.19 -6.53 3.50
CA GLY A 155 -2.55 -6.54 4.92
C GLY A 155 -1.33 -6.73 5.81
N ALA A 156 -1.41 -6.25 7.05
CA ALA A 156 -0.42 -6.57 8.08
C ALA A 156 -0.51 -8.06 8.45
N THR A 157 0.64 -8.71 8.64
CA THR A 157 0.67 -10.12 9.05
C THR A 157 0.00 -10.31 10.40
N ASP A 158 -1.08 -11.09 10.43
CA ASP A 158 -1.80 -11.44 11.63
C ASP A 158 -2.41 -12.85 11.46
N SER A 159 -2.29 -13.71 12.47
CA SER A 159 -2.82 -15.07 12.40
C SER A 159 -4.34 -15.14 12.60
N ARG A 160 -4.98 -14.02 12.94
CA ARG A 160 -6.41 -13.94 13.26
C ARG A 160 -7.29 -13.61 12.05
N TRP A 161 -6.69 -13.34 10.88
CA TRP A 161 -7.43 -13.09 9.64
C TRP A 161 -8.32 -14.27 9.25
N ASP A 162 -9.51 -13.99 8.72
CA ASP A 162 -10.38 -14.98 8.11
C ASP A 162 -10.22 -14.95 6.58
N ASP A 163 -9.32 -15.77 6.06
CA ASP A 163 -9.07 -15.88 4.62
C ASP A 163 -10.33 -16.27 3.82
N THR A 164 -11.29 -16.96 4.44
CA THR A 164 -12.56 -17.33 3.78
C THR A 164 -13.45 -16.10 3.59
N ASP A 165 -13.52 -15.23 4.60
CA ASP A 165 -14.23 -13.96 4.48
C ASP A 165 -13.52 -13.01 3.50
N LEU A 166 -12.18 -12.89 3.57
CA LEU A 166 -11.37 -12.04 2.70
C LEU A 166 -11.43 -12.43 1.22
N ASP A 167 -11.71 -13.70 0.91
CA ASP A 167 -11.85 -14.18 -0.46
C ASP A 167 -12.98 -13.48 -1.24
N GLN A 168 -13.95 -12.87 -0.55
CA GLN A 168 -14.98 -12.03 -1.19
C GLN A 168 -14.39 -10.86 -1.99
N LEU A 169 -13.25 -10.30 -1.57
CA LEU A 169 -12.57 -9.18 -2.26
C LEU A 169 -12.20 -9.53 -3.70
N LYS A 170 -11.90 -10.80 -3.99
CA LYS A 170 -11.57 -11.28 -5.35
C LYS A 170 -12.75 -11.17 -6.32
N GLY A 171 -13.97 -11.07 -5.80
CA GLY A 171 -15.19 -10.89 -6.59
C GLY A 171 -15.42 -9.45 -7.06
N VAL A 172 -14.64 -8.47 -6.58
CA VAL A 172 -14.79 -7.06 -6.95
C VAL A 172 -14.06 -6.80 -8.27
N PRO A 173 -14.75 -6.46 -9.37
CA PRO A 173 -14.09 -6.23 -10.64
C PRO A 173 -13.36 -4.88 -10.63
N GLY A 174 -12.25 -4.78 -11.36
CA GLY A 174 -11.55 -3.51 -11.54
C GLY A 174 -12.43 -2.39 -12.13
N SER A 175 -13.46 -2.75 -12.91
CA SER A 175 -14.45 -1.80 -13.43
C SER A 175 -15.35 -1.18 -12.36
N ALA A 176 -15.36 -1.70 -11.13
CA ALA A 176 -16.03 -1.09 -9.99
C ALA A 176 -15.26 0.11 -9.43
N PHE A 177 -14.01 0.31 -9.84
CA PHE A 177 -13.18 1.44 -9.40
C PHE A 177 -13.24 2.61 -10.38
N GLU A 178 -12.95 3.79 -9.87
CA GLU A 178 -12.74 5.02 -10.61
C GLU A 178 -11.38 5.62 -10.25
N VAL A 179 -10.78 6.30 -11.22
CA VAL A 179 -9.55 7.06 -10.98
C VAL A 179 -9.92 8.37 -10.27
N VAL A 180 -9.17 8.68 -9.22
CA VAL A 180 -9.26 9.96 -8.52
C VAL A 180 -8.09 10.82 -8.97
N GLN A 181 -8.37 11.94 -9.64
CA GLN A 181 -7.33 12.87 -10.04
C GLN A 181 -6.76 13.58 -8.81
N THR A 182 -5.52 13.26 -8.45
CA THR A 182 -4.82 13.80 -7.26
C THR A 182 -3.71 14.79 -7.61
N GLY A 183 -3.24 14.82 -8.86
CA GLY A 183 -2.15 15.69 -9.28
C GLY A 183 -1.68 15.43 -10.70
N THR A 184 -0.62 16.13 -11.11
CA THR A 184 0.08 15.88 -12.38
C THR A 184 1.06 14.74 -12.24
N ILE A 185 1.32 14.03 -13.34
CA ILE A 185 2.40 13.05 -13.42
C ILE A 185 3.74 13.78 -13.48
N GLN A 186 4.70 13.32 -12.68
CA GLN A 186 6.09 13.77 -12.63
C GLN A 186 7.01 12.66 -13.13
N HIS A 187 8.22 13.05 -13.55
CA HIS A 187 9.22 12.19 -14.16
C HIS A 187 10.60 12.46 -13.56
#